data_AF-A0A2N8NL65-F1
#
_entry.id   AF-A0A2N8NL65-F1
#
_cell.length_a   1.000
_cell.length_b   1.000
_cell.length_c   1.000
_cell.angle_alpha   90.00
_cell.angle_beta   90.00
_cell.angle_gamma   90.00
#
_symmetry.space_group_name_H-M   'P 1'
#
loop_
_entity.id
_entity.type
_entity.pdbx_description
1 polymer ?
#
loop_
_entity_poly.entity_id
_entity_poly.type
_entity_poly.pdbx_seq_one_letter_code
_entity_poly.pdbx_strand_id
1 'polypeptide(L)'
;MNRNFLVYTLLLYACCMALLSCSNKKPAIFKNEQGQYLCKAGGKIYLFPYHYAGGDGVFVDGQAVAVLDGKWGVIDEQQGNTVHPFVYDWISEKEEAGFADQYLVKVGHVDPERKFYLSGGQTGIINERGEVVLPPSYVAIYPAVTFGLMMVNDGTSVDLANDSVHFDGLYGYINKTGQIVIPCEYEEASPAFDEDGTVWVRKSGLWGKIDTLGRVKEPFVHDHIEH
;
A
#
# COMPACT_ATOMS: atom_id res chain seq x y z
N MET A 1 -7.44 -61.61 6.93
CA MET A 1 -7.08 -60.20 6.69
C MET A 1 -7.21 -59.94 5.19
N ASN A 2 -8.14 -59.06 4.78
CA ASN A 2 -8.69 -59.05 3.43
C ASN A 2 -7.74 -58.32 2.45
N ARG A 3 -7.08 -59.06 1.54
CA ARG A 3 -6.08 -58.52 0.57
C ARG A 3 -6.62 -57.34 -0.25
N ASN A 4 -7.91 -57.32 -0.52
CA ASN A 4 -8.54 -56.24 -1.26
C ASN A 4 -8.59 -54.92 -0.46
N PHE A 5 -8.78 -54.98 0.87
CA PHE A 5 -8.84 -53.78 1.69
C PHE A 5 -7.50 -53.04 1.73
N LEU A 6 -6.40 -53.80 1.86
CA LEU A 6 -5.02 -53.25 1.89
C LEU A 6 -4.62 -52.60 0.55
N VAL A 7 -5.07 -53.16 -0.57
CA VAL A 7 -4.81 -52.61 -1.92
C VAL A 7 -5.56 -51.30 -2.14
N TYR A 8 -6.81 -51.18 -1.68
CA TYR A 8 -7.56 -49.93 -1.73
C TYR A 8 -6.96 -48.84 -0.84
N THR A 9 -6.48 -49.17 0.37
CA THR A 9 -5.81 -48.18 1.25
C THR A 9 -4.49 -47.69 0.65
N LEU A 10 -3.70 -48.58 0.03
CA LEU A 10 -2.44 -48.22 -0.65
C LEU A 10 -2.67 -47.38 -1.91
N LEU A 11 -3.73 -47.66 -2.69
CA LEU A 11 -4.11 -46.86 -3.87
C LEU A 11 -4.62 -45.47 -3.48
N LEU A 12 -5.39 -45.33 -2.41
CA LEU A 12 -5.79 -44.03 -1.86
C LEU A 12 -4.60 -43.23 -1.32
N TYR A 13 -3.65 -43.89 -0.63
CA TYR A 13 -2.41 -43.25 -0.17
C TYR A 13 -1.52 -42.82 -1.33
N ALA A 14 -1.41 -43.63 -2.39
CA ALA A 14 -0.64 -43.30 -3.59
C ALA A 14 -1.30 -42.18 -4.41
N CYS A 15 -2.64 -42.13 -4.50
CA CYS A 15 -3.37 -41.00 -5.09
C CYS A 15 -3.23 -39.71 -4.25
N CYS A 16 -3.27 -39.79 -2.92
CA CYS A 16 -2.98 -38.64 -2.05
C CYS A 16 -1.55 -38.14 -2.22
N MET A 17 -0.56 -39.03 -2.31
CA MET A 17 0.85 -38.66 -2.53
C MET A 17 1.12 -38.14 -3.96
N ALA A 18 0.38 -38.61 -4.96
CA ALA A 18 0.46 -38.09 -6.34
C ALA A 18 -0.27 -36.74 -6.51
N LEU A 19 -1.33 -36.47 -5.73
CA LEU A 19 -1.97 -35.16 -5.65
C LEU A 19 -1.13 -34.15 -4.81
N LEU A 20 -0.30 -34.65 -3.89
CA LEU A 20 0.67 -33.85 -3.14
C LEU A 20 1.94 -33.49 -3.94
N SER A 21 2.05 -33.94 -5.20
CA SER A 21 3.14 -33.52 -6.10
C SER A 21 2.76 -32.39 -7.05
N CYS A 22 1.63 -31.69 -6.83
CA CYS A 22 1.46 -30.35 -7.39
C CYS A 22 2.66 -29.52 -6.94
N SER A 23 3.51 -29.15 -7.90
CA SER A 23 4.86 -28.68 -7.66
C SER A 23 4.89 -27.47 -6.71
N ASN A 24 5.40 -27.66 -5.49
CA ASN A 24 5.80 -26.59 -4.55
C ASN A 24 7.02 -25.80 -5.07
N LYS A 25 7.08 -25.51 -6.37
CA LYS A 25 8.16 -24.74 -6.97
C LYS A 25 7.74 -23.29 -6.97
N LYS A 26 8.54 -22.45 -6.30
CA LYS A 26 8.44 -20.99 -6.36
C LYS A 26 8.30 -20.54 -7.83
N PRO A 27 7.50 -19.49 -8.12
CA PRO A 27 7.37 -18.97 -9.47
C PRO A 27 8.74 -18.61 -10.05
N ALA A 28 9.07 -19.16 -11.21
CA ALA A 28 10.29 -18.81 -11.90
C ALA A 28 10.19 -17.39 -12.46
N ILE A 29 11.16 -16.55 -12.12
CA ILE A 29 11.29 -15.19 -12.64
C ILE A 29 12.12 -15.23 -13.92
N PHE A 30 11.69 -14.53 -14.97
CA PHE A 30 12.39 -14.40 -16.24
C PHE A 30 12.23 -12.98 -16.80
N LYS A 31 13.02 -12.65 -17.82
CA LYS A 31 12.92 -11.36 -18.53
C LYS A 31 12.27 -11.53 -19.90
N ASN A 32 11.46 -10.57 -20.32
CA ASN A 32 11.04 -10.47 -21.72
C ASN A 32 12.12 -9.77 -22.58
N GLU A 33 11.84 -9.62 -23.88
CA GLU A 33 12.74 -8.96 -24.85
C GLU A 33 13.02 -7.48 -24.51
N GLN A 34 12.15 -6.85 -23.72
CA GLN A 34 12.29 -5.47 -23.25
C GLN A 34 13.05 -5.39 -21.92
N GLY A 35 13.52 -6.53 -21.39
CA GLY A 35 14.26 -6.60 -20.12
C GLY A 35 13.40 -6.52 -18.86
N GLN A 36 12.07 -6.48 -19.00
CA GLN A 36 11.13 -6.43 -17.87
C GLN A 36 11.07 -7.78 -17.17
N TYR A 37 10.90 -7.78 -15.84
CA TYR A 37 10.82 -9.00 -15.04
C TYR A 37 9.38 -9.53 -14.99
N LEU A 38 9.22 -10.84 -15.21
CA LEU A 38 7.93 -11.52 -15.19
C LEU A 38 8.02 -12.85 -14.45
N CYS A 39 6.88 -13.38 -13.99
CA CYS A 39 6.76 -14.78 -13.60
C CYS A 39 5.52 -15.44 -14.23
N LYS A 40 5.57 -16.79 -14.31
CA LYS A 40 4.42 -17.62 -14.68
C LYS A 40 3.95 -18.40 -13.45
N ALA A 41 2.71 -18.18 -13.04
CA ALA A 41 2.09 -18.91 -11.94
C ALA A 41 0.57 -19.03 -12.16
N GLY A 42 0.00 -20.19 -11.83
CA GLY A 42 -1.45 -20.43 -11.97
C GLY A 42 -2.00 -20.23 -13.39
N GLY A 43 -1.18 -20.45 -14.44
CA GLY A 43 -1.57 -20.20 -15.84
C GLY A 43 -1.59 -18.73 -16.26
N LYS A 44 -1.19 -17.81 -15.37
CA LYS A 44 -1.11 -16.37 -15.62
C LYS A 44 0.35 -15.93 -15.79
N ILE A 45 0.53 -14.78 -16.44
CA ILE A 45 1.82 -14.10 -16.55
C ILE A 45 1.72 -12.79 -15.79
N TYR A 46 2.58 -12.62 -14.81
CA TYR A 46 2.65 -11.42 -13.98
C TYR A 46 3.85 -10.60 -14.39
N LEU A 47 3.67 -9.28 -14.51
CA LEU A 47 4.75 -8.31 -14.71
C LEU A 47 5.12 -7.71 -13.35
N PHE A 48 6.41 -7.57 -13.06
CA PHE A 48 6.88 -6.89 -11.85
C PHE A 48 7.24 -5.43 -12.19
N PRO A 49 6.53 -4.44 -11.64
CA PRO A 49 6.71 -3.04 -12.04
C PRO A 49 7.97 -2.38 -11.44
N TYR A 50 8.54 -2.97 -10.39
CA TYR A 50 9.67 -2.41 -9.65
C TYR A 50 11.00 -3.11 -9.95
N HIS A 51 12.08 -2.35 -9.86
CA HIS A 51 13.46 -2.81 -10.09
C HIS A 51 14.22 -2.91 -8.76
N TYR A 52 14.37 -4.12 -8.23
CA TYR A 52 15.18 -4.34 -7.04
C TYR A 52 16.67 -4.40 -7.42
N ALA A 53 17.41 -3.34 -7.10
CA ALA A 53 18.86 -3.31 -7.27
C ALA A 53 19.51 -4.27 -6.25
N GLY A 54 19.97 -5.44 -6.70
CA GLY A 54 20.66 -6.39 -5.80
C GLY A 54 20.65 -7.85 -6.21
N GLY A 55 19.83 -8.23 -7.20
CA GLY A 55 19.68 -9.63 -7.58
C GLY A 55 18.62 -10.33 -6.73
N ASP A 56 17.69 -10.97 -7.44
CA ASP A 56 16.78 -12.03 -7.00
C ASP A 56 15.63 -11.74 -6.02
N GLY A 57 15.53 -10.55 -5.42
CA GLY A 57 14.43 -10.23 -4.50
C GLY A 57 13.20 -9.57 -5.11
N VAL A 58 12.53 -10.14 -6.12
CA VAL A 58 11.20 -9.64 -6.55
C VAL A 58 10.16 -9.74 -5.42
N PHE A 59 10.35 -10.74 -4.57
CA PHE A 59 9.52 -10.97 -3.41
C PHE A 59 10.21 -10.38 -2.17
N VAL A 60 9.51 -9.49 -1.46
CA VAL A 60 9.93 -8.90 -0.18
C VAL A 60 9.01 -9.47 0.91
N ASP A 61 9.61 -10.12 1.92
CA ASP A 61 8.96 -10.97 2.92
C ASP A 61 7.89 -11.91 2.34
N GLY A 62 8.23 -12.58 1.24
CA GLY A 62 7.38 -13.59 0.63
C GLY A 62 6.21 -13.04 -0.21
N GLN A 63 6.20 -11.73 -0.53
CA GLN A 63 5.18 -11.11 -1.37
C GLN A 63 5.80 -10.24 -2.47
N ALA A 64 5.12 -10.15 -3.61
CA ALA A 64 5.50 -9.25 -4.70
C ALA A 64 4.29 -8.45 -5.19
N VAL A 65 4.50 -7.16 -5.39
CA VAL A 65 3.60 -6.32 -6.19
C VAL A 65 3.75 -6.73 -7.65
N ALA A 66 2.63 -6.99 -8.31
CA ALA A 66 2.59 -7.46 -9.67
C ALA A 66 1.49 -6.75 -10.47
N VAL A 67 1.65 -6.77 -11.79
CA VAL A 67 0.67 -6.29 -12.75
C VAL A 67 0.16 -7.46 -13.58
N LEU A 68 -1.16 -7.55 -13.71
CA LEU A 68 -1.89 -8.48 -14.56
C LEU A 68 -2.96 -7.68 -15.31
N ASP A 69 -2.98 -7.79 -16.63
CA ASP A 69 -3.95 -7.11 -17.51
C ASP A 69 -4.07 -5.59 -17.24
N GLY A 70 -2.94 -4.95 -16.92
CA GLY A 70 -2.84 -3.50 -16.66
C GLY A 70 -3.28 -3.06 -15.27
N LYS A 71 -3.76 -3.98 -14.41
CA LYS A 71 -4.09 -3.70 -13.02
C LYS A 71 -3.06 -4.30 -12.07
N TRP A 72 -2.90 -3.67 -10.92
CA TRP A 72 -1.92 -4.01 -9.90
C TRP A 72 -2.58 -4.84 -8.80
N GLY A 73 -1.85 -5.84 -8.32
CA GLY A 73 -2.23 -6.73 -7.22
C GLY A 73 -0.98 -7.22 -6.48
N VAL A 74 -1.18 -8.08 -5.49
CA VAL A 74 -0.07 -8.68 -4.71
C VAL A 74 -0.17 -10.19 -4.82
N ILE A 75 0.96 -10.86 -5.01
CA ILE A 75 1.07 -12.32 -5.06
C ILE A 75 2.06 -12.85 -4.02
N ASP A 76 1.85 -14.08 -3.56
CA ASP A 76 2.79 -14.77 -2.66
C ASP A 76 3.96 -15.43 -3.41
N GLU A 77 5.09 -15.61 -2.74
CA GLU A 77 6.31 -16.23 -3.29
C GLU A 77 6.20 -17.75 -3.45
N GLN A 78 5.35 -18.43 -2.68
CA GLN A 78 5.34 -19.89 -2.58
C GLN A 78 4.75 -20.51 -3.83
N GLN A 79 3.63 -19.96 -4.30
CA GLN A 79 2.85 -20.50 -5.41
C GLN A 79 2.41 -19.41 -6.40
N GLY A 80 2.61 -18.12 -6.07
CA GLY A 80 2.08 -17.02 -6.88
C GLY A 80 0.57 -16.90 -6.77
N ASN A 81 -0.03 -17.30 -5.64
CA ASN A 81 -1.44 -17.05 -5.40
C ASN A 81 -1.66 -15.56 -5.15
N THR A 82 -2.85 -15.10 -5.49
CA THR A 82 -3.28 -13.73 -5.25
C THR A 82 -3.47 -13.50 -3.75
N VAL A 83 -2.67 -12.61 -3.17
CA VAL A 83 -2.86 -12.05 -1.82
C VAL A 83 -3.83 -10.87 -1.89
N HIS A 84 -3.60 -9.96 -2.85
CA HIS A 84 -4.51 -8.86 -3.15
C HIS A 84 -4.92 -8.89 -4.62
N PRO A 85 -6.21 -8.70 -4.92
CA PRO A 85 -6.72 -8.79 -6.28
C PRO A 85 -6.13 -7.70 -7.17
N PHE A 86 -6.06 -8.01 -8.48
CA PHE A 86 -5.56 -7.10 -9.51
C PHE A 86 -6.65 -6.09 -9.89
N VAL A 87 -6.89 -5.13 -9.00
CA VAL A 87 -7.94 -4.10 -9.15
C VAL A 87 -7.42 -2.68 -8.99
N TYR A 88 -6.18 -2.53 -8.54
CA TYR A 88 -5.57 -1.24 -8.27
C TYR A 88 -4.88 -0.68 -9.52
N ASP A 89 -4.75 0.63 -9.60
CA ASP A 89 -4.02 1.34 -10.65
C ASP A 89 -2.54 1.52 -10.28
N TRP A 90 -2.21 1.43 -8.99
CA TRP A 90 -0.86 1.48 -8.46
C TRP A 90 -0.81 0.90 -7.04
N ILE A 91 0.30 0.28 -6.66
CA ILE A 91 0.59 -0.20 -5.30
C ILE A 91 2.04 0.17 -4.99
N SER A 92 2.32 0.79 -3.84
CA SER A 92 3.68 1.18 -3.44
C SER A 92 4.65 0.00 -3.36
N GLU A 93 5.96 0.28 -3.41
CA GLU A 93 6.93 -0.70 -2.94
C GLU A 93 6.70 -0.99 -1.45
N LYS A 94 7.17 -2.16 -1.01
CA LYS A 94 7.13 -2.49 0.42
C LYS A 94 8.00 -1.48 1.18
N GLU A 95 7.62 -1.18 2.43
CA GLU A 95 8.28 -0.18 3.31
C GLU A 95 8.02 1.29 2.94
N GLU A 96 7.57 1.61 1.72
CA GLU A 96 7.24 3.00 1.33
C GLU A 96 5.89 3.49 1.88
N ALA A 97 5.07 2.59 2.42
CA ALA A 97 3.74 2.90 2.96
C ALA A 97 3.76 3.46 4.39
N GLY A 98 4.94 3.70 4.96
CA GLY A 98 5.12 4.17 6.33
C GLY A 98 5.09 3.05 7.38
N PHE A 99 4.10 2.15 7.31
CA PHE A 99 4.09 0.92 8.12
C PHE A 99 4.62 -0.27 7.32
N ALA A 100 5.60 -0.99 7.88
CA ALA A 100 6.30 -2.08 7.19
C ALA A 100 5.40 -3.24 6.71
N ASP A 101 4.27 -3.48 7.37
CA ASP A 101 3.29 -4.54 7.05
C ASP A 101 2.14 -4.06 6.14
N GLN A 102 2.25 -2.87 5.54
CA GLN A 102 1.21 -2.23 4.73
C GLN A 102 1.74 -1.79 3.37
N TYR A 103 0.80 -1.62 2.43
CA TYR A 103 1.02 -1.01 1.14
C TYR A 103 0.05 0.15 0.97
N LEU A 104 0.51 1.22 0.32
CA LEU A 104 -0.41 2.21 -0.26
C LEU A 104 -0.92 1.67 -1.58
N VAL A 105 -2.22 1.82 -1.81
CA VAL A 105 -2.86 1.43 -3.07
C VAL A 105 -3.59 2.62 -3.65
N LYS A 106 -3.68 2.70 -4.98
CA LYS A 106 -4.45 3.74 -5.66
C LYS A 106 -5.45 3.17 -6.66
N VAL A 107 -6.56 3.87 -6.80
CA VAL A 107 -7.57 3.66 -7.86
C VAL A 107 -7.92 5.00 -8.51
N GLY A 108 -8.05 5.01 -9.83
CA GLY A 108 -8.41 6.20 -10.62
C GLY A 108 -7.30 6.64 -11.57
N HIS A 109 -7.34 7.91 -11.98
CA HIS A 109 -6.31 8.49 -12.85
C HIS A 109 -5.01 8.65 -12.07
N VAL A 110 -4.07 7.72 -12.29
CA VAL A 110 -2.72 7.72 -11.72
C VAL A 110 -1.73 8.09 -12.83
N ASP A 111 -1.03 9.21 -12.66
CA ASP A 111 0.08 9.61 -13.53
C ASP A 111 1.34 8.81 -13.14
N PRO A 112 1.86 7.93 -14.02
CA PRO A 112 3.01 7.09 -13.71
C PRO A 112 4.32 7.87 -13.59
N GLU A 113 4.39 9.09 -14.10
CA GLU A 113 5.59 9.95 -14.02
C GLU A 113 5.67 10.68 -12.67
N ARG A 114 4.64 10.56 -11.82
CA ARG A 114 4.53 11.28 -10.54
C ARG A 114 4.58 10.31 -9.36
N LYS A 115 5.25 10.74 -8.29
CA LYS A 115 5.43 9.93 -7.07
C LYS A 115 4.25 10.06 -6.11
N PHE A 116 3.92 8.96 -5.44
CA PHE A 116 3.02 8.91 -4.27
C PHE A 116 1.72 9.70 -4.48
N TYR A 117 1.39 10.61 -3.57
CA TYR A 117 0.15 11.39 -3.57
C TYR A 117 0.03 12.39 -4.73
N LEU A 118 1.10 12.66 -5.49
CA LEU A 118 1.08 13.58 -6.65
C LEU A 118 0.54 12.94 -7.93
N SER A 119 0.46 11.62 -7.97
CA SER A 119 -0.02 10.89 -9.16
C SER A 119 -1.52 11.00 -9.37
N GLY A 120 -2.28 11.53 -8.42
CA GLY A 120 -3.74 11.57 -8.48
C GLY A 120 -4.37 10.24 -8.03
N GLY A 121 -5.65 10.08 -8.32
CA GLY A 121 -6.45 8.94 -7.85
C GLY A 121 -6.68 8.93 -6.33
N GLN A 122 -7.55 8.05 -5.89
CA GLN A 122 -7.82 7.85 -4.46
C GLN A 122 -6.87 6.79 -3.90
N THR A 123 -6.29 7.11 -2.76
CA THR A 123 -5.33 6.30 -2.02
C THR A 123 -6.04 5.55 -0.90
N GLY A 124 -5.68 4.29 -0.74
CA GLY A 124 -6.10 3.41 0.35
C GLY A 124 -4.90 2.67 0.94
N ILE A 125 -5.19 1.78 1.88
CA ILE A 125 -4.20 0.97 2.58
C ILE A 125 -4.66 -0.48 2.57
N ILE A 126 -3.74 -1.36 2.20
CA ILE A 126 -3.89 -2.80 2.35
C ILE A 126 -2.74 -3.34 3.19
N ASN A 127 -2.90 -4.50 3.81
CA ASN A 127 -1.82 -5.14 4.55
C ASN A 127 -1.36 -6.45 3.91
N GLU A 128 -0.23 -6.97 4.39
CA GLU A 128 0.35 -8.23 3.92
C GLU A 128 -0.55 -9.46 4.18
N ARG A 129 -1.58 -9.37 5.02
CA ARG A 129 -2.50 -10.50 5.25
C ARG A 129 -3.59 -10.63 4.19
N GLY A 130 -3.61 -9.77 3.18
CA GLY A 130 -4.70 -9.75 2.19
C GLY A 130 -5.90 -8.90 2.62
N GLU A 131 -5.79 -8.12 3.71
CA GLU A 131 -6.90 -7.33 4.24
C GLU A 131 -6.84 -5.90 3.69
N VAL A 132 -8.01 -5.34 3.39
CA VAL A 132 -8.17 -3.90 3.13
C VAL A 132 -8.25 -3.19 4.48
N VAL A 133 -7.21 -2.45 4.84
CA VAL A 133 -7.15 -1.65 6.08
C VAL A 133 -7.98 -0.38 5.92
N LEU A 134 -7.83 0.27 4.77
CA LEU A 134 -8.56 1.48 4.41
C LEU A 134 -8.87 1.42 2.90
N PRO A 135 -10.14 1.37 2.48
CA PRO A 135 -10.45 1.42 1.06
C PRO A 135 -9.94 2.73 0.43
N PRO A 136 -9.57 2.73 -0.86
CA PRO A 136 -9.23 3.96 -1.58
C PRO A 136 -10.29 5.04 -1.37
N SER A 137 -9.92 6.11 -0.66
CA SER A 137 -10.87 7.14 -0.21
C SER A 137 -10.25 8.53 -0.01
N TYR A 138 -8.94 8.62 0.23
CA TYR A 138 -8.23 9.88 0.39
C TYR A 138 -7.41 10.22 -0.85
N VAL A 139 -7.43 11.45 -1.34
CA VAL A 139 -6.55 11.84 -2.46
C VAL A 139 -5.06 11.66 -2.09
N ALA A 140 -4.72 11.95 -0.83
CA ALA A 140 -3.36 11.81 -0.31
C ALA A 140 -3.32 11.09 1.04
N ILE A 141 -2.37 10.16 1.19
CA ILE A 141 -1.90 9.61 2.46
C ILE A 141 -0.39 9.82 2.48
N TYR A 142 0.13 10.49 3.51
CA TYR A 142 1.54 10.81 3.63
C TYR A 142 2.22 9.74 4.51
N PRO A 143 3.21 8.98 3.98
CA PRO A 143 3.79 7.84 4.69
C PRO A 143 4.77 8.22 5.82
N ALA A 144 4.83 9.50 6.21
CA ALA A 144 5.61 9.95 7.35
C ALA A 144 4.90 9.56 8.66
N VAL A 145 5.26 8.41 9.23
CA VAL A 145 4.65 7.92 10.47
C VAL A 145 5.34 8.52 11.68
N THR A 146 4.58 9.26 12.50
CA THR A 146 5.01 9.71 13.84
C THR A 146 3.89 9.43 14.84
N PHE A 147 4.23 8.92 16.02
CA PHE A 147 3.25 8.49 17.04
C PHE A 147 2.16 7.53 16.52
N GLY A 148 2.48 6.74 15.48
CA GLY A 148 1.53 5.81 14.86
C GLY A 148 0.43 6.47 14.02
N LEU A 149 0.62 7.75 13.66
CA LEU A 149 -0.30 8.54 12.85
C LEU A 149 0.31 8.83 11.47
N MET A 150 -0.57 8.89 10.45
CA MET A 150 -0.26 9.36 9.10
C MET A 150 -1.21 10.49 8.74
N MET A 151 -0.68 11.53 8.13
CA MET A 151 -1.48 12.63 7.60
C MET A 151 -2.24 12.18 6.35
N VAL A 152 -3.48 12.64 6.22
CA VAL A 152 -4.34 12.38 5.06
C VAL A 152 -4.97 13.67 4.55
N ASN A 153 -5.35 13.71 3.27
CA ASN A 153 -6.18 14.76 2.69
C ASN A 153 -7.45 14.15 2.07
N ASP A 154 -8.62 14.63 2.47
CA ASP A 154 -9.95 14.09 2.08
C ASP A 154 -10.52 14.65 0.77
N GLY A 155 -9.67 15.32 0.00
CA GLY A 155 -10.02 15.85 -1.29
C GLY A 155 -10.28 14.78 -2.35
N THR A 156 -10.58 15.24 -3.55
CA THR A 156 -10.84 14.39 -4.72
C THR A 156 -9.85 14.63 -5.85
N SER A 157 -9.13 15.75 -5.82
CA SER A 157 -8.25 16.16 -6.90
C SER A 157 -6.94 16.75 -6.38
N VAL A 158 -5.91 16.64 -7.21
CA VAL A 158 -4.62 17.29 -7.02
C VAL A 158 -4.36 18.16 -8.24
N ASP A 159 -4.18 19.46 -8.02
CA ASP A 159 -3.75 20.41 -9.03
C ASP A 159 -2.28 20.75 -8.81
N LEU A 160 -1.52 20.75 -9.91
CA LEU A 160 -0.12 21.12 -9.93
C LEU A 160 0.01 22.41 -10.73
N ALA A 161 0.11 23.53 -10.02
CA ALA A 161 0.28 24.85 -10.63
C ALA A 161 1.57 25.48 -10.12
N ASN A 162 2.44 25.91 -11.05
CA ASN A 162 3.67 26.67 -10.74
C ASN A 162 4.52 26.05 -9.61
N ASP A 163 4.88 24.77 -9.75
CA ASP A 163 5.66 23.98 -8.78
C ASP A 163 5.02 23.83 -7.38
N SER A 164 3.75 24.21 -7.23
CA SER A 164 2.96 24.02 -6.01
C SER A 164 1.96 22.90 -6.17
N VAL A 165 1.71 22.20 -5.06
CA VAL A 165 0.73 21.11 -4.99
C VAL A 165 -0.48 21.62 -4.24
N HIS A 166 -1.63 21.58 -4.89
CA HIS A 166 -2.90 21.99 -4.31
C HIS A 166 -3.86 20.81 -4.28
N PHE A 167 -4.40 20.53 -3.10
CA PHE A 167 -5.51 19.62 -2.92
C PHE A 167 -6.78 20.42 -2.63
N ASP A 168 -7.91 19.91 -3.08
CA ASP A 168 -9.23 20.50 -2.86
C ASP A 168 -9.86 20.15 -1.50
N GLY A 169 -9.23 19.24 -0.75
CA GLY A 169 -9.71 18.79 0.57
C GLY A 169 -8.90 19.34 1.74
N LEU A 170 -9.33 18.94 2.93
CA LEU A 170 -8.73 19.28 4.21
C LEU A 170 -7.86 18.15 4.75
N TYR A 171 -6.94 18.52 5.62
CA TYR A 171 -6.00 17.60 6.24
C TYR A 171 -6.50 17.10 7.60
N GLY A 172 -6.20 15.83 7.86
CA GLY A 172 -6.42 15.15 9.13
C GLY A 172 -5.38 14.05 9.35
N TYR A 173 -5.60 13.20 10.36
CA TYR A 173 -4.67 12.12 10.69
C TYR A 173 -5.41 10.82 10.99
N ILE A 174 -4.92 9.74 10.38
CA ILE A 174 -5.38 8.36 10.62
C ILE A 174 -4.32 7.58 11.39
N ASN A 175 -4.74 6.55 12.13
CA ASN A 175 -3.82 5.59 12.73
C ASN A 175 -3.50 4.41 11.78
N LYS A 176 -2.64 3.50 12.25
CA LYS A 176 -2.29 2.27 11.53
C LYS A 176 -3.49 1.41 11.09
N THR A 177 -4.62 1.44 11.81
CA THR A 177 -5.80 0.65 11.48
C THR A 177 -6.73 1.35 10.49
N GLY A 178 -6.32 2.50 9.94
CA GLY A 178 -7.12 3.31 9.03
C GLY A 178 -8.20 4.13 9.72
N GLN A 179 -8.23 4.18 11.05
CA GLN A 179 -9.21 4.98 11.79
C GLN A 179 -8.76 6.43 11.85
N ILE A 180 -9.68 7.34 11.58
CA ILE A 180 -9.49 8.78 11.76
C ILE A 180 -9.33 9.07 13.26
N VAL A 181 -8.17 9.58 13.65
CA VAL A 181 -7.89 10.06 15.02
C VAL A 181 -8.13 11.55 15.10
N ILE A 182 -7.71 12.29 14.08
CA ILE A 182 -7.92 13.73 13.95
C ILE A 182 -8.69 13.95 12.64
N PRO A 183 -9.93 14.49 12.68
CA PRO A 183 -10.74 14.73 11.49
C PRO A 183 -10.06 15.61 10.45
N CYS A 184 -10.48 15.47 9.19
CA CYS A 184 -10.07 16.37 8.12
C CYS A 184 -10.79 17.71 8.29
N GLU A 185 -10.16 18.65 8.97
CA GLU A 185 -10.73 19.98 9.27
C GLU A 185 -9.69 21.11 9.19
N TYR A 186 -8.50 20.81 8.70
CA TYR A 186 -7.38 21.76 8.60
C TYR A 186 -7.05 22.08 7.15
N GLU A 187 -6.86 23.35 6.85
CA GLU A 187 -6.52 23.85 5.52
C GLU A 187 -5.10 23.44 5.13
N GLU A 188 -4.20 23.38 6.11
CA GLU A 188 -2.82 22.91 5.98
C GLU A 188 -2.41 22.16 7.26
N ALA A 189 -1.48 21.22 7.12
CA ALA A 189 -0.97 20.44 8.24
C ALA A 189 0.46 19.97 7.97
N SER A 190 1.29 19.90 9.02
CA SER A 190 2.62 19.31 8.91
C SER A 190 2.54 17.77 8.86
N PRO A 191 3.36 17.11 8.02
CA PRO A 191 3.25 15.67 7.79
C PRO A 191 3.70 14.81 8.98
N ALA A 192 4.43 15.38 9.93
CA ALA A 192 4.98 14.70 11.09
C ALA A 192 4.81 15.54 12.36
N PHE A 193 4.55 14.85 13.48
CA PHE A 193 4.57 15.44 14.81
C PHE A 193 6.01 15.63 15.28
N ASP A 194 6.25 16.70 16.04
CA ASP A 194 7.52 16.95 16.71
C ASP A 194 7.73 16.01 17.92
N GLU A 195 8.93 16.08 18.53
CA GLU A 195 9.32 15.21 19.65
C GLU A 195 8.38 15.33 20.87
N ASP A 196 7.70 16.47 21.02
CA ASP A 196 6.73 16.73 22.08
C ASP A 196 5.33 16.16 21.78
N GLY A 197 5.15 15.52 20.62
CA GLY A 197 3.87 14.97 20.20
C GLY A 197 2.88 16.06 19.76
N THR A 198 3.38 17.16 19.23
CA THR A 198 2.56 18.25 18.68
C THR A 198 2.83 18.48 17.20
N VAL A 199 1.88 19.10 16.52
CA VAL A 199 1.99 19.37 15.08
C VAL A 199 1.33 20.71 14.75
N TRP A 200 1.94 21.44 13.83
CA TRP A 200 1.37 22.67 13.29
C TRP A 200 0.28 22.35 12.28
N VAL A 201 -0.86 23.00 12.46
CA VAL A 201 -2.02 22.93 11.57
C VAL A 201 -2.60 24.32 11.36
N ARG A 202 -3.22 24.52 10.20
CA ARG A 202 -3.86 25.77 9.81
C ARG A 202 -5.37 25.62 9.77
N LYS A 203 -6.10 26.53 10.41
CA LYS A 203 -7.57 26.56 10.42
C LYS A 203 -8.05 28.01 10.34
N SER A 204 -8.97 28.30 9.41
CA SER A 204 -9.49 29.65 9.19
C SER A 204 -8.38 30.67 8.91
N GLY A 205 -7.37 30.27 8.13
CA GLY A 205 -6.25 31.12 7.73
C GLY A 205 -5.13 31.30 8.75
N LEU A 206 -5.30 30.82 9.99
CA LEU A 206 -4.32 30.99 11.08
C LEU A 206 -3.72 29.64 11.50
N TRP A 207 -2.47 29.66 11.94
CA TRP A 207 -1.73 28.52 12.45
C TRP A 207 -1.87 28.38 13.96
N GLY A 208 -1.99 27.14 14.42
CA GLY A 208 -1.93 26.72 15.81
C GLY A 208 -1.30 25.32 15.93
N LYS A 209 -1.04 24.87 17.16
CA LYS A 209 -0.54 23.51 17.41
C LYS A 209 -1.61 22.65 18.04
N ILE A 210 -1.69 21.41 17.58
CA ILE A 210 -2.51 20.35 18.19
C ILE A 210 -1.62 19.20 18.65
N ASP A 211 -2.08 18.43 19.63
CA ASP A 211 -1.43 17.16 20.01
C ASP A 211 -1.93 15.97 19.19
N THR A 212 -1.37 14.78 19.46
CA THR A 212 -1.73 13.51 18.80
C THR A 212 -3.19 13.06 18.96
N LEU A 213 -3.98 13.73 19.82
CA LEU A 213 -5.42 13.51 19.96
C LEU A 213 -6.25 14.66 19.38
N GLY A 214 -5.61 15.59 18.67
CA GLY A 214 -6.24 16.77 18.07
C GLY A 214 -6.58 17.87 19.07
N ARG A 215 -6.07 17.83 20.30
CA ARG A 215 -6.33 18.87 21.30
C ARG A 215 -5.41 20.05 21.06
N VAL A 216 -5.98 21.25 21.02
CA VAL A 216 -5.23 22.50 20.84
C VAL A 216 -4.24 22.69 22.00
N LYS A 217 -2.96 22.81 21.67
CA LYS A 217 -1.85 23.17 22.55
C LYS A 217 -1.42 24.61 22.39
N GLU A 218 -1.45 25.10 21.16
CA GLU A 218 -1.25 26.52 20.86
C GLU A 218 -2.44 27.03 20.03
N PRO A 219 -3.02 28.18 20.40
CA PRO A 219 -4.21 28.70 19.73
C PRO A 219 -3.92 29.11 18.28
N PHE A 220 -4.97 29.12 17.45
CA PHE A 220 -4.90 29.56 16.06
C PHE A 220 -4.79 31.08 15.97
N VAL A 221 -3.59 31.62 16.11
CA VAL A 221 -3.32 33.08 16.15
C VAL A 221 -2.14 33.52 15.28
N HIS A 222 -1.42 32.59 14.65
CA HIS A 222 -0.21 32.90 13.89
C HIS A 222 -0.52 32.98 12.40
N ASP A 223 -0.12 34.08 11.74
CA ASP A 223 -0.29 34.21 10.27
C ASP A 223 0.72 33.36 9.49
N HIS A 224 1.87 33.04 10.09
CA HIS A 224 2.93 32.22 9.53
C HIS A 224 3.67 31.47 10.65
N ILE A 225 4.33 30.39 10.28
CA ILE A 225 5.23 29.61 11.13
C ILE A 225 6.60 29.55 10.47
N GLU A 226 7.66 29.62 11.27
CA GLU A 226 9.02 29.38 10.79
C GLU A 226 9.30 27.87 10.84
N HIS A 227 9.77 27.32 9.72
CA HIS A 227 10.17 25.92 9.57
C HIS A 227 11.69 25.78 9.55
#